data_AF-A0A383BIB9-F1
#
_entry.id   AF-A0A383BIB9-F1
#
_cell.length_a   1.000
_cell.length_b   1.000
_cell.length_c   1.000
_cell.angle_alpha   90.00
_cell.angle_beta   90.00
_cell.angle_gamma   90.00
#
_symmetry.space_group_name_H-M   'P 1'
#
loop_
_entity.id
_entity.type
_entity.pdbx_description
1 polymer ?
#
loop_
_entity_poly.entity_id
_entity_poly.type
_entity_poly.pdbx_seq_one_letter_code
_entity_poly.pdbx_strand_id
1 'polypeptide(L)'
;MNWKIINNQLPNSIILYKGYDSSIPVRAWVVVIPYKKQNKNKIKVLVSSDEDGLDTPETFALNSNAVVVINGGYFSRENYPIHHVGLLKSNGILREPASRTVIRDNIRYNITRGALGISGNGDIDISWATTRNDSIFLWSNPIENRPGKPAILDYDKSKYWNVVDAIHAGPVLISDGKINITSEQEVFFNTPVDGVQPRSAIGYTDNGEIIIMVV
;
A
#
# COMPACT_ATOMS: atom_id res chain seq x y z
N MET A 1 16.20 -7.48 -15.59
CA MET A 1 14.89 -8.13 -15.84
C MET A 1 14.45 -7.98 -17.30
N ASN A 2 14.15 -9.08 -17.98
CA ASN A 2 13.69 -9.11 -19.37
C ASN A 2 12.16 -9.10 -19.43
N TRP A 3 11.55 -7.96 -19.75
CA TRP A 3 10.09 -7.77 -19.77
C TRP A 3 9.46 -8.12 -21.10
N LYS A 4 8.30 -8.78 -21.06
CA LYS A 4 7.46 -9.08 -22.23
C LYS A 4 6.00 -8.81 -21.92
N ILE A 5 5.29 -8.20 -22.86
CA ILE A 5 3.82 -8.11 -22.80
C ILE A 5 3.26 -9.52 -22.98
N ILE A 6 2.42 -9.95 -22.05
CA ILE A 6 1.73 -11.25 -22.14
C ILE A 6 0.22 -11.11 -22.35
N ASN A 7 -0.36 -9.94 -22.04
CA ASN A 7 -1.73 -9.61 -22.42
C ASN A 7 -1.88 -8.08 -22.55
N ASN A 8 -2.36 -7.61 -23.69
CA ASN A 8 -2.70 -6.20 -23.96
C ASN A 8 -4.15 -6.05 -24.48
N GLN A 9 -4.95 -7.11 -24.37
CA GLN A 9 -6.36 -7.15 -24.77
C GLN A 9 -7.29 -7.08 -23.55
N LEU A 10 -6.75 -6.78 -22.37
CA LEU A 10 -7.58 -6.53 -21.19
C LEU A 10 -8.40 -5.24 -21.39
N PRO A 11 -9.61 -5.15 -20.79
CA PRO A 11 -10.47 -3.99 -20.93
C PRO A 11 -9.76 -2.67 -20.58
N ASN A 12 -10.20 -1.58 -21.21
CA ASN A 12 -9.74 -0.22 -20.92
C ASN A 12 -8.21 -0.02 -21.02
N SER A 13 -7.57 -0.73 -21.97
CA SER A 13 -6.14 -0.62 -22.27
C SER A 13 -5.22 -1.00 -21.11
N ILE A 14 -5.67 -1.92 -20.25
CA ILE A 14 -4.82 -2.52 -19.23
C ILE A 14 -3.80 -3.43 -19.90
N ILE A 15 -2.53 -3.35 -19.50
CA ILE A 15 -1.44 -4.16 -20.07
C ILE A 15 -0.79 -4.97 -18.96
N LEU A 16 -0.66 -6.28 -19.19
CA LEU A 16 0.04 -7.22 -18.32
C LEU A 16 1.39 -7.61 -18.92
N TYR A 17 2.44 -7.40 -18.14
CA TYR A 17 3.82 -7.77 -18.43
C TYR A 17 4.25 -8.95 -17.57
N LYS A 18 5.18 -9.75 -18.09
CA LYS A 18 5.95 -10.76 -17.36
C LYS A 18 7.43 -10.49 -17.52
N GLY A 19 8.16 -10.54 -16.42
CA GLY A 19 9.60 -10.38 -16.34
C GLY A 19 10.27 -11.66 -15.85
N TYR A 20 11.48 -11.93 -16.34
CA TYR A 20 12.39 -12.90 -15.75
C TYR A 20 13.80 -12.31 -15.69
N ASP A 21 14.47 -12.50 -14.57
CA ASP A 21 15.89 -12.22 -14.41
C ASP A 21 16.64 -13.53 -14.15
N SER A 22 17.62 -13.86 -14.98
CA SER A 22 18.40 -15.08 -14.83
C SER A 22 19.59 -14.91 -13.89
N SER A 23 20.03 -13.68 -13.63
CA SER A 23 21.13 -13.39 -12.70
C SER A 23 20.68 -13.53 -11.25
N ILE A 24 19.41 -13.21 -10.99
CA ILE A 24 18.72 -13.41 -9.72
C ILE A 24 17.41 -14.11 -10.10
N PRO A 25 17.32 -15.45 -10.02
CA PRO A 25 16.32 -16.28 -10.70
C PRO A 25 14.87 -16.03 -10.23
N VAL A 26 14.33 -14.88 -10.62
CA VAL A 26 13.11 -14.27 -10.10
C VAL A 26 12.20 -13.94 -11.28
N ARG A 27 10.91 -14.20 -11.08
CA ARG A 27 9.86 -13.87 -12.05
C ARG A 27 9.02 -12.77 -11.45
N ALA A 28 8.59 -11.82 -12.27
CA ALA A 28 7.66 -10.80 -11.84
C ALA A 28 6.55 -10.61 -12.86
N TRP A 29 5.43 -10.11 -12.38
CA TRP A 29 4.32 -9.68 -13.20
C TRP A 29 3.99 -8.23 -12.85
N VAL A 30 3.75 -7.43 -13.88
CA VAL A 30 3.41 -6.02 -13.72
C VAL A 30 2.17 -5.74 -14.54
N VAL A 31 1.18 -5.10 -13.93
CA VAL A 31 0.02 -4.55 -14.60
C VAL A 31 0.17 -3.05 -14.68
N VAL A 32 0.04 -2.51 -15.88
CA VAL A 32 0.00 -1.07 -16.16
C VAL A 32 -1.44 -0.69 -16.50
N ILE A 33 -2.01 0.23 -15.73
CA ILE A 33 -3.40 0.64 -15.81
C ILE A 33 -3.43 2.14 -16.11
N PRO A 34 -3.89 2.57 -17.30
CA PRO A 34 -4.07 3.99 -17.56
C PRO A 34 -5.07 4.62 -16.59
N TYR A 35 -4.67 5.64 -15.83
CA TYR A 35 -5.48 6.24 -14.76
C TYR A 35 -5.43 7.78 -14.74
N LYS A 36 -6.16 8.41 -15.67
CA LYS A 36 -6.45 9.86 -15.66
C LYS A 36 -7.95 10.08 -15.52
N LYS A 37 -8.36 11.29 -15.10
CA LYS A 37 -9.77 11.72 -14.93
C LYS A 37 -10.69 11.44 -16.14
N GLN A 38 -10.11 11.24 -17.34
CA GLN A 38 -10.80 10.93 -18.59
C GLN A 38 -10.95 9.42 -18.87
N ASN A 39 -10.36 8.57 -18.03
CA ASN A 39 -10.32 7.13 -18.22
C ASN A 39 -11.51 6.43 -17.52
N LYS A 40 -11.92 5.29 -18.07
CA LYS A 40 -12.99 4.45 -17.50
C LYS A 40 -12.52 3.60 -16.31
N ASN A 41 -11.22 3.51 -16.07
CA ASN A 41 -10.65 2.69 -15.00
C ASN A 41 -10.94 3.30 -13.63
N LYS A 42 -11.30 2.44 -12.68
CA LYS A 42 -11.56 2.81 -11.28
C LYS A 42 -10.69 1.94 -10.39
N ILE A 43 -10.23 2.51 -9.29
CA ILE A 43 -9.47 1.82 -8.25
C ILE A 43 -10.22 2.01 -6.95
N LYS A 44 -10.22 0.96 -6.12
CA LYS A 44 -10.88 0.93 -4.81
C LYS A 44 -10.07 0.09 -3.85
N VAL A 45 -10.17 0.40 -2.57
CA VAL A 45 -9.76 -0.50 -1.49
C VAL A 45 -10.93 -1.43 -1.17
N LEU A 46 -10.72 -2.73 -1.36
CA LEU A 46 -11.69 -3.77 -1.03
C LEU A 46 -11.41 -4.31 0.38
N VAL A 47 -12.47 -4.65 1.10
CA VAL A 47 -12.42 -5.17 2.48
C VAL A 47 -13.29 -6.42 2.52
N SER A 48 -12.80 -7.49 3.17
CA SER A 48 -13.57 -8.73 3.28
C SER A 48 -14.90 -8.46 3.98
N SER A 49 -15.95 -9.10 3.50
CA SER A 49 -17.25 -9.14 4.14
C SER A 49 -17.54 -10.49 4.79
N ASP A 50 -16.58 -11.42 4.75
CA ASP A 50 -16.71 -12.75 5.37
C ASP A 50 -16.64 -12.64 6.90
N GLU A 51 -17.27 -13.60 7.59
CA GLU A 51 -17.34 -13.65 9.05
C GLU A 51 -15.97 -13.82 9.69
N ASP A 52 -15.03 -14.47 9.00
CA ASP A 52 -13.64 -14.62 9.45
C ASP A 52 -12.78 -13.38 9.18
N GLY A 53 -13.30 -12.37 8.49
CA GLY A 53 -12.59 -11.13 8.15
C GLY A 53 -11.54 -11.28 7.04
N LEU A 54 -11.54 -12.39 6.30
CA LEU A 54 -10.57 -12.70 5.25
C LEU A 54 -11.27 -13.03 3.94
N ASP A 55 -10.64 -12.71 2.82
CA ASP A 55 -11.10 -13.10 1.49
C ASP A 55 -9.88 -13.28 0.60
N THR A 56 -9.94 -14.23 -0.34
CA THR A 56 -8.85 -14.40 -1.31
C THR A 56 -8.93 -13.29 -2.38
N PRO A 57 -7.82 -12.92 -3.03
CA PRO A 57 -7.85 -12.02 -4.20
C PRO A 57 -8.81 -12.49 -5.30
N GLU A 58 -8.98 -13.80 -5.47
CA GLU A 58 -9.93 -14.38 -6.42
C GLU A 58 -11.39 -14.10 -5.99
N THR A 59 -11.72 -14.33 -4.71
CA THR A 59 -13.04 -14.00 -4.17
C THR A 59 -13.36 -12.51 -4.33
N PHE A 60 -12.39 -11.65 -4.01
CA PHE A 60 -12.53 -10.20 -4.24
C PHE A 60 -12.78 -9.86 -5.71
N ALA A 61 -12.05 -10.49 -6.64
CA ALA A 61 -12.21 -10.25 -8.07
C ALA A 61 -13.62 -10.65 -8.54
N LEU A 62 -14.10 -11.83 -8.14
CA LEU A 62 -15.44 -12.33 -8.46
C LEU A 62 -16.53 -11.42 -7.90
N ASN A 63 -16.45 -11.06 -6.61
CA ASN A 63 -17.50 -10.28 -5.94
C ASN A 63 -17.56 -8.83 -6.42
N SER A 64 -16.43 -8.25 -6.83
CA SER A 64 -16.36 -6.86 -7.28
C SER A 64 -16.40 -6.69 -8.81
N ASN A 65 -16.35 -7.79 -9.56
CA ASN A 65 -16.09 -7.80 -11.01
C ASN A 65 -14.82 -7.01 -11.39
N ALA A 66 -13.81 -7.01 -10.52
CA ALA A 66 -12.55 -6.32 -10.78
C ALA A 66 -11.72 -7.09 -11.83
N VAL A 67 -11.13 -6.34 -12.76
CA VAL A 67 -10.23 -6.90 -13.79
C VAL A 67 -8.87 -7.29 -13.20
N VAL A 68 -8.43 -6.58 -12.17
CA VAL A 68 -7.13 -6.76 -11.52
C VAL A 68 -7.34 -6.63 -10.02
N VAL A 69 -6.83 -7.61 -9.26
CA VAL A 69 -6.83 -7.59 -7.79
C VAL A 69 -5.45 -8.05 -7.31
N ILE A 70 -4.96 -7.41 -6.25
CA ILE A 70 -3.75 -7.79 -5.53
C ILE A 70 -4.05 -7.74 -4.03
N ASN A 71 -3.33 -8.53 -3.23
CA ASN A 71 -3.40 -8.40 -1.78
C ASN A 71 -2.97 -6.97 -1.36
N GLY A 72 -3.63 -6.44 -0.32
CA GLY A 72 -3.39 -5.11 0.19
C GLY A 72 -2.45 -5.10 1.40
N GLY A 73 -2.89 -4.41 2.46
CA GLY A 73 -2.15 -4.24 3.69
C GLY A 73 -2.04 -5.49 4.57
N TYR A 74 -1.36 -5.30 5.70
CA TYR A 74 -1.09 -6.35 6.67
C TYR A 74 -2.32 -6.70 7.52
N PHE A 75 -2.34 -7.90 8.08
CA PHE A 75 -3.38 -8.37 8.99
C PHE A 75 -2.78 -9.35 10.00
N SER A 76 -3.43 -9.51 11.15
CA SER A 76 -3.03 -10.44 12.20
C SER A 76 -3.97 -11.65 12.25
N ARG A 77 -3.39 -12.84 12.33
CA ARG A 77 -4.12 -14.11 12.56
C ARG A 77 -4.15 -14.51 14.04
N GLU A 78 -3.71 -13.63 14.94
CA GLU A 78 -3.70 -13.89 16.38
C GLU A 78 -5.10 -13.81 17.00
N ASN A 79 -6.04 -13.15 16.32
CA ASN A 79 -7.42 -12.98 16.75
C ASN A 79 -8.40 -13.59 15.73
N TYR A 80 -9.61 -13.91 16.19
CA TYR A 80 -10.75 -14.27 15.35
C TYR A 80 -11.93 -13.34 15.65
N PRO A 81 -12.52 -12.66 14.65
CA PRO A 81 -12.14 -12.67 13.23
C PRO A 81 -10.74 -12.08 12.98
N ILE A 82 -10.20 -12.33 11.78
CA ILE A 82 -8.92 -11.77 11.35
C ILE A 82 -9.07 -10.26 11.20
N HIS A 83 -8.10 -9.51 11.75
CA HIS A 83 -8.13 -8.06 11.75
C HIS A 83 -6.99 -7.47 10.93
N HIS A 84 -7.29 -6.40 10.19
CA HIS A 84 -6.29 -5.58 9.52
C HIS A 84 -5.35 -4.93 10.54
N VAL A 85 -4.09 -4.71 10.16
CA VAL A 85 -3.07 -4.07 11.00
C VAL A 85 -2.56 -2.81 10.29
N GLY A 86 -3.05 -1.65 10.74
CA GLY A 86 -2.70 -0.35 10.16
C GLY A 86 -3.94 0.40 9.69
N LEU A 87 -3.74 1.51 8.99
CA LEU A 87 -4.85 2.30 8.47
C LEU A 87 -5.64 1.48 7.44
N LEU A 88 -6.94 1.32 7.68
CA LEU A 88 -7.89 0.84 6.69
C LEU A 88 -9.12 1.75 6.68
N LYS A 89 -9.30 2.45 5.57
CA LYS A 89 -10.51 3.20 5.26
C LYS A 89 -11.06 2.71 3.93
N SER A 90 -12.35 2.41 3.89
CA SER A 90 -13.02 2.00 2.65
C SER A 90 -14.43 2.57 2.57
N ASN A 91 -14.79 3.11 1.40
CA ASN A 91 -16.08 3.77 1.15
C ASN A 91 -16.43 4.84 2.20
N GLY A 92 -15.43 5.65 2.61
CA GLY A 92 -15.58 6.72 3.60
C GLY A 92 -15.57 6.25 5.05
N ILE A 93 -15.62 4.95 5.33
CA ILE A 93 -15.67 4.39 6.68
C ILE A 93 -14.25 4.04 7.14
N LEU A 94 -13.78 4.65 8.23
CA LEU A 94 -12.54 4.27 8.90
C LEU A 94 -12.78 2.95 9.65
N ARG A 95 -12.29 1.84 9.08
CA ARG A 95 -12.47 0.49 9.61
C ARG A 95 -11.42 0.14 10.65
N GLU A 96 -10.18 0.55 10.40
CA GLU A 96 -9.05 0.38 11.33
C GLU A 96 -8.23 1.68 11.36
N PRO A 97 -7.99 2.27 12.54
CA PRO A 97 -7.11 3.41 12.67
C PRO A 97 -5.65 3.02 12.38
N ALA A 98 -4.81 3.99 12.01
CA ALA A 98 -3.39 3.72 11.85
C ALA A 98 -2.76 3.25 13.17
N SER A 99 -1.94 2.21 13.09
CA SER A 99 -1.08 1.82 14.20
C SER A 99 -0.19 3.02 14.58
N ARG A 100 -0.33 3.52 15.81
CA ARG A 100 0.37 4.74 16.24
C ARG A 100 1.81 4.48 16.65
N THR A 101 2.07 3.30 17.18
CA THR A 101 3.39 2.90 17.65
C THR A 101 3.65 1.43 17.37
N VAL A 102 4.92 1.05 17.31
CA VAL A 102 5.37 -0.34 17.33
C VAL A 102 6.50 -0.49 18.34
N ILE A 103 6.65 -1.69 18.92
CA ILE A 103 7.77 -2.02 19.80
C ILE A 103 8.79 -2.85 19.01
N ARG A 104 10.06 -2.43 19.07
CA ARG A 104 11.22 -3.16 18.53
C ARG A 104 12.34 -3.09 19.55
N ASP A 105 12.94 -4.22 19.86
CA ASP A 105 14.06 -4.32 20.83
C ASP A 105 13.75 -3.60 22.16
N ASN A 106 12.53 -3.81 22.68
CA ASN A 106 11.97 -3.18 23.88
C ASN A 106 11.87 -1.64 23.86
N ILE A 107 12.06 -1.01 22.70
CA ILE A 107 11.90 0.42 22.48
C ILE A 107 10.59 0.67 21.72
N ARG A 108 9.80 1.64 22.18
CA ARG A 108 8.58 2.09 21.50
C ARG A 108 8.92 3.17 20.48
N TYR A 109 8.53 2.93 19.23
CA TYR A 109 8.66 3.89 18.13
C TYR A 109 7.28 4.42 17.78
N ASN A 110 7.15 5.74 17.62
CA ASN A 110 6.04 6.29 16.86
C ASN A 110 6.21 5.91 15.39
N ILE A 111 5.11 5.74 14.66
CA ILE A 111 5.19 5.42 13.24
C ILE A 111 4.26 6.30 12.40
N THR A 112 4.78 6.73 11.26
CA THR A 112 4.01 7.16 10.09
C THR A 112 4.31 6.15 9.00
N ARG A 113 3.31 5.39 8.57
CA ARG A 113 3.53 4.26 7.65
C ARG A 113 3.10 4.65 6.24
N GLY A 114 3.75 4.09 5.24
CA GLY A 114 3.38 4.22 3.84
C GLY A 114 1.93 3.78 3.62
N ALA A 115 1.18 4.67 2.99
CA ALA A 115 -0.25 4.52 2.75
C ALA A 115 -0.57 4.87 1.30
N LEU A 116 -1.37 4.05 0.64
CA LEU A 116 -2.08 4.45 -0.58
C LEU A 116 -3.41 5.06 -0.16
N GLY A 117 -3.77 6.22 -0.71
CA GLY A 117 -5.07 6.84 -0.49
C GLY A 117 -5.72 7.27 -1.78
N ILE A 118 -7.05 7.28 -1.76
CA ILE A 118 -7.91 7.67 -2.88
C ILE A 118 -8.86 8.75 -2.38
N SER A 119 -8.83 9.92 -3.00
CA SER A 119 -9.72 11.04 -2.67
C SER A 119 -11.13 10.83 -3.25
N GLY A 120 -12.09 11.66 -2.80
CA GLY A 120 -13.48 11.59 -3.28
C GLY A 120 -13.67 11.87 -4.78
N ASN A 121 -12.71 12.54 -5.42
CA ASN A 121 -12.68 12.72 -6.88
C ASN A 121 -11.89 11.64 -7.63
N GLY A 122 -11.36 10.64 -6.92
CA GLY A 122 -10.59 9.54 -7.49
C GLY A 122 -9.11 9.85 -7.73
N ASP A 123 -8.56 10.92 -7.16
CA ASP A 123 -7.11 11.12 -7.22
C ASP A 123 -6.42 10.16 -6.26
N ILE A 124 -5.28 9.63 -6.68
CA ILE A 124 -4.48 8.68 -5.91
C ILE A 124 -3.23 9.38 -5.42
N ASP A 125 -2.87 9.13 -4.17
CA ASP A 125 -1.64 9.63 -3.57
C ASP A 125 -1.02 8.56 -2.67
N ILE A 126 0.31 8.60 -2.51
CA ILE A 126 1.07 7.74 -1.61
C ILE A 126 1.86 8.62 -0.67
N SER A 127 1.66 8.45 0.63
CA SER A 127 2.31 9.26 1.65
C SER A 127 2.51 8.50 2.96
N TRP A 128 3.26 9.08 3.89
CA TRP A 128 3.40 8.54 5.24
C TRP A 128 2.26 9.06 6.11
N ALA A 129 1.40 8.15 6.55
CA ALA A 129 0.17 8.53 7.24
C ALA A 129 0.09 7.96 8.67
N THR A 130 -0.68 8.66 9.49
CA THR A 130 -1.20 8.14 10.76
C THR A 130 -2.56 8.77 11.09
N THR A 131 -3.21 8.30 12.13
CA THR A 131 -4.53 8.79 12.57
C THR A 131 -4.44 9.47 13.92
N ARG A 132 -5.21 10.54 14.08
CA ARG A 132 -5.49 11.17 15.37
C ARG A 132 -6.99 11.36 15.49
N ASN A 133 -7.59 10.69 16.46
CA ASN A 133 -9.04 10.53 16.56
C ASN A 133 -9.56 9.91 15.23
N ASP A 134 -10.63 10.45 14.66
CA ASP A 134 -11.25 9.94 13.43
C ASP A 134 -10.66 10.57 12.16
N SER A 135 -9.57 11.32 12.28
CA SER A 135 -8.91 12.03 11.17
C SER A 135 -7.60 11.37 10.77
N ILE A 136 -7.35 11.36 9.47
CA ILE A 136 -6.11 10.85 8.86
C ILE A 136 -5.21 12.04 8.54
N PHE A 137 -3.93 11.92 8.88
CA PHE A 137 -2.92 12.94 8.63
C PHE A 137 -1.78 12.33 7.82
N LEU A 138 -1.22 13.11 6.90
CA LEU A 138 -0.08 12.75 6.07
C LEU A 138 1.13 13.64 6.36
N TRP A 139 2.32 13.10 6.12
CA TRP A 139 3.59 13.80 6.18
C TRP A 139 4.25 13.73 4.80
N SER A 140 4.86 14.83 4.38
CA SER A 140 5.60 14.88 3.10
C SER A 140 6.90 14.09 3.13
N ASN A 141 7.39 13.75 4.32
CA ASN A 141 8.60 12.96 4.56
C ASN A 141 8.32 12.03 5.74
N PRO A 142 8.93 10.84 5.77
CA PRO A 142 8.78 9.96 6.92
C PRO A 142 9.38 10.61 8.17
N ILE A 143 8.90 10.22 9.35
CA ILE A 143 9.59 10.57 10.59
C ILE A 143 10.93 9.82 10.69
N GLU A 144 11.95 10.47 11.23
CA GLU A 144 13.33 9.97 11.23
C GLU A 144 13.62 8.91 12.31
N ASN A 145 12.83 7.83 12.34
CA ASN A 145 13.16 6.68 13.18
C ASN A 145 14.46 6.03 12.70
N ARG A 146 15.27 5.57 13.66
CA ARG A 146 16.42 4.67 13.43
C ARG A 146 16.45 3.58 14.52
N PRO A 147 17.06 2.42 14.28
CA PRO A 147 17.29 1.43 15.34
C PRO A 147 17.94 2.07 16.58
N GLY A 148 17.32 1.88 17.74
CA GLY A 148 17.74 2.46 19.02
C GLY A 148 17.38 3.93 19.24
N LYS A 149 16.83 4.63 18.23
CA LYS A 149 16.56 6.07 18.27
C LYS A 149 15.15 6.37 17.72
N PRO A 150 14.11 6.31 18.57
CA PRO A 150 12.75 6.63 18.17
C PRO A 150 12.59 8.13 17.89
N ALA A 151 11.84 8.45 16.84
CA ALA A 151 11.50 9.81 16.47
C ALA A 151 10.26 10.33 17.22
N ILE A 152 10.19 11.65 17.35
CA ILE A 152 9.01 12.35 17.88
C ILE A 152 8.02 12.55 16.74
N LEU A 153 6.76 12.17 17.00
CA LEU A 153 5.67 12.44 16.07
C LEU A 153 5.14 13.87 16.29
N ASP A 154 5.34 14.71 15.29
CA ASP A 154 4.97 16.13 15.29
C ASP A 154 3.87 16.39 14.26
N TYR A 155 2.67 16.71 14.74
CA TYR A 155 1.48 16.97 13.90
C TYR A 155 1.51 18.35 13.24
N ASP A 156 2.35 19.29 13.70
CA ASP A 156 2.47 20.61 13.07
C ASP A 156 3.16 20.50 11.68
N LYS A 157 3.85 19.39 11.44
CA LYS A 157 4.43 19.00 10.14
C LYS A 157 3.50 18.18 9.26
N SER A 158 2.29 17.91 9.73
CA SER A 158 1.32 17.06 9.04
C SER A 158 0.24 17.87 8.33
N LYS A 159 -0.44 17.24 7.38
CA LYS A 159 -1.64 17.79 6.74
C LYS A 159 -2.79 16.82 6.89
N TYR A 160 -4.00 17.36 7.07
CA TYR A 160 -5.21 16.54 7.01
C TYR A 160 -5.33 15.90 5.62
N TRP A 161 -5.59 14.60 5.58
CA TRP A 161 -5.71 13.85 4.34
C TRP A 161 -7.16 13.43 4.09
N ASN A 162 -7.82 14.14 3.17
CA ASN A 162 -9.23 13.93 2.87
C ASN A 162 -9.44 12.82 1.83
N VAL A 163 -9.32 11.57 2.28
CA VAL A 163 -9.48 10.37 1.44
C VAL A 163 -10.75 9.59 1.76
N VAL A 164 -11.33 8.95 0.74
CA VAL A 164 -12.49 8.05 0.88
C VAL A 164 -12.07 6.60 1.04
N ASP A 165 -10.95 6.22 0.44
CA ASP A 165 -10.29 4.93 0.62
C ASP A 165 -8.84 5.16 1.04
N ALA A 166 -8.32 4.37 1.96
CA ALA A 166 -6.92 4.39 2.36
C ALA A 166 -6.48 3.03 2.91
N ILE A 167 -5.25 2.63 2.63
CA ILE A 167 -4.69 1.39 3.15
C ILE A 167 -3.21 1.54 3.48
N HIS A 168 -2.82 1.15 4.70
CA HIS A 168 -1.42 0.99 5.10
C HIS A 168 -0.83 -0.30 4.54
N ALA A 169 0.42 -0.21 4.09
CA ALA A 169 1.27 -1.36 3.86
C ALA A 169 2.69 -0.96 4.25
N GLY A 170 3.51 -0.60 3.25
CA GLY A 170 4.86 -0.10 3.44
C GLY A 170 5.94 -1.19 3.35
N PRO A 171 7.21 -0.78 3.29
CA PRO A 171 7.63 0.62 3.25
C PRO A 171 7.34 1.30 1.91
N VAL A 172 7.33 2.63 1.91
CA VAL A 172 7.44 3.41 0.66
C VAL A 172 8.80 3.08 0.03
N LEU A 173 8.78 2.83 -1.28
CA LEU A 173 9.98 2.41 -2.05
C LEU A 173 10.50 3.52 -2.95
N ILE A 174 9.60 4.34 -3.48
CA ILE A 174 9.87 5.42 -4.43
C ILE A 174 9.01 6.62 -4.02
N SER A 175 9.60 7.80 -3.97
CA SER A 175 8.92 9.08 -3.72
C SER A 175 9.60 10.18 -4.55
N ASP A 176 8.84 11.13 -5.08
CA ASP A 176 9.35 12.22 -5.92
C ASP A 176 10.24 11.73 -7.09
N GLY A 177 9.82 10.62 -7.71
CA GLY A 177 10.54 9.99 -8.83
C GLY A 177 11.89 9.35 -8.48
N LYS A 178 12.25 9.27 -7.19
CA LYS A 178 13.52 8.74 -6.72
C LYS A 178 13.31 7.51 -5.85
N ILE A 179 14.24 6.56 -5.93
CA ILE A 179 14.32 5.44 -4.98
C ILE A 179 14.48 6.05 -3.59
N ASN A 180 13.54 5.74 -2.70
CA ASN A 180 13.50 6.18 -1.32
C ASN A 180 12.92 5.06 -0.47
N ILE A 181 13.76 4.10 -0.11
CA ILE A 181 13.35 2.93 0.67
C ILE A 181 13.30 3.32 2.14
N THR A 182 12.10 3.55 2.67
CA THR A 182 11.90 4.08 4.03
C THR A 182 11.67 3.01 5.09
N SER A 183 12.26 1.83 4.90
CA SER A 183 12.10 0.68 5.81
C SER A 183 12.46 1.01 7.26
N GLU A 184 13.59 1.69 7.47
CA GLU A 184 14.02 2.08 8.82
C GLU A 184 13.08 3.09 9.46
N GLN A 185 12.72 4.14 8.71
CA GLN A 185 11.84 5.19 9.20
C GLN A 185 10.44 4.67 9.55
N GLU A 186 9.98 3.64 8.83
CA GLU A 186 8.71 2.94 9.07
C GLU A 186 8.82 1.77 10.04
N VAL A 187 10.02 1.53 10.60
CA VAL A 187 10.28 0.57 11.69
C VAL A 187 10.09 -0.89 11.27
N PHE A 188 10.49 -1.20 10.04
CA PHE A 188 10.53 -2.57 9.50
C PHE A 188 11.86 -3.30 9.74
N PHE A 189 12.87 -2.62 10.31
CA PHE A 189 14.13 -3.25 10.73
C PHE A 189 13.88 -4.41 11.72
N ASN A 190 14.75 -5.42 11.65
CA ASN A 190 14.66 -6.66 12.42
C ASN A 190 13.35 -7.45 12.17
N THR A 191 12.72 -7.26 11.01
CA THR A 191 11.56 -8.04 10.58
C THR A 191 11.83 -8.75 9.24
N PRO A 192 11.05 -9.79 8.89
CA PRO A 192 11.17 -10.43 7.59
C PRO A 192 10.84 -9.53 6.38
N VAL A 193 10.29 -8.33 6.61
CA VAL A 193 10.02 -7.34 5.55
C VAL A 193 11.31 -6.88 4.87
N ASP A 194 12.43 -6.81 5.58
CA ASP A 194 13.75 -6.48 5.02
C ASP A 194 14.47 -7.68 4.36
N GLY A 195 13.87 -8.87 4.42
CA GLY A 195 14.42 -10.09 3.83
C GLY A 195 14.04 -10.30 2.36
N VAL A 196 14.65 -11.33 1.75
CA VAL A 196 14.27 -11.82 0.41
C VAL A 196 13.04 -12.72 0.52
N GLN A 197 11.91 -12.25 -0.01
CA GLN A 197 10.62 -12.97 0.00
C GLN A 197 9.79 -12.56 -1.22
N PRO A 198 8.67 -13.24 -1.51
CA PRO A 198 7.69 -12.73 -2.46
C PRO A 198 7.17 -11.35 -2.02
N ARG A 199 6.98 -10.44 -2.98
CA ARG A 199 6.53 -9.06 -2.73
C ARG A 199 5.41 -8.65 -3.67
N SER A 200 4.53 -7.82 -3.13
CA SER A 200 3.49 -7.11 -3.88
C SER A 200 3.71 -5.62 -3.71
N ALA A 201 3.48 -4.83 -4.76
CA ALA A 201 3.59 -3.38 -4.72
C ALA A 201 2.53 -2.71 -5.59
N ILE A 202 2.17 -1.49 -5.21
CA ILE A 202 1.34 -0.58 -6.01
C ILE A 202 1.98 0.81 -6.01
N GLY A 203 1.93 1.49 -7.15
CA GLY A 203 2.42 2.86 -7.32
C GLY A 203 1.77 3.52 -8.52
N TYR A 204 2.14 4.77 -8.79
CA TYR A 204 1.73 5.48 -10.00
C TYR A 204 2.90 6.23 -10.64
N THR A 205 2.79 6.47 -11.95
CA THR A 205 3.74 7.26 -12.73
C THR A 205 3.33 8.73 -12.77
N ASP A 206 4.24 9.63 -13.16
CA ASP A 206 3.94 11.05 -13.40
C ASP A 206 2.86 11.24 -14.49
N ASN A 207 2.71 10.25 -15.37
CA ASN A 207 1.65 10.20 -16.37
C ASN A 207 0.32 9.69 -15.82
N GLY A 208 0.19 9.43 -14.52
CA GLY A 208 -1.01 8.89 -13.90
C GLY A 208 -1.30 7.45 -14.32
N GLU A 209 -0.30 6.66 -14.71
CA GLU A 209 -0.52 5.22 -14.89
C GLU A 209 -0.34 4.54 -13.54
N ILE A 210 -1.24 3.63 -13.20
CA ILE A 210 -1.13 2.82 -12.00
C ILE A 210 -0.36 1.56 -12.33
N ILE A 211 0.61 1.26 -11.48
CA ILE A 211 1.50 0.12 -11.59
C ILE A 211 1.20 -0.81 -10.43
N ILE A 212 0.81 -2.05 -10.73
CA ILE A 212 0.66 -3.12 -9.74
C ILE A 212 1.67 -4.20 -10.07
N MET A 213 2.44 -4.65 -9.09
CA MET A 213 3.52 -5.59 -9.28
C MET A 213 3.46 -6.73 -8.26
N VAL A 214 3.79 -7.94 -8.71
CA VAL A 214 4.11 -9.08 -7.86
C VAL A 214 5.41 -9.72 -8.33
N VAL A 215 6.25 -10.15 -7.38
CA VAL A 215 7.56 -10.77 -7.61
C VAL A 215 7.79 -11.92 -6.64
#